data_AF-A0A822MRW2-F1
#
_entry.id   AF-A0A822MRW2-F1
#
_cell.length_a   1.000
_cell.length_b   1.000
_cell.length_c   1.000
_cell.angle_alpha   90.00
_cell.angle_beta   90.00
_cell.angle_gamma   90.00
#
_symmetry.space_group_name_H-M   'P 1'
#
loop_
_entity.id
_entity.type
_entity.pdbx_description
1 polymer ?
#
loop_
_entity_poly.entity_id
_entity_poly.type
_entity_poly.pdbx_seq_one_letter_code
_entity_poly.pdbx_strand_id
1 'polypeptide(L)'
;MHQISFSPRFEKEVESLGHSLDAVKVHLELHLDAIGTGEMPVPYLGKTDAFHFPQAVVDADLSKIHVFDPTCTNFTKADQDSWKSATNLRGRTSDTYLVYTKDYFNEHHCYFVGMISPAHTKCDVRKSGMSWFGPLVDEANKFNGIQ
;
A
#
# COMPACT_ATOMS: atom_id res chain seq x y z
N MET A 1 -4.81 -2.15 17.99
CA MET A 1 -5.55 -1.36 17.00
C MET A 1 -4.57 -0.40 16.38
N HIS A 2 -4.43 -0.46 15.06
CA HIS A 2 -3.53 0.41 14.34
C HIS A 2 -4.03 1.86 14.35
N GLN A 3 -3.09 2.80 14.35
CA GLN A 3 -3.33 4.21 14.12
C GLN A 3 -2.92 4.55 12.68
N ILE A 4 -3.72 5.35 11.99
CA ILE A 4 -3.46 5.71 10.59
C ILE A 4 -3.32 7.22 10.44
N SER A 5 -2.28 7.62 9.72
CA SER A 5 -2.13 8.98 9.16
C SER A 5 -1.67 8.92 7.72
N PHE A 6 -1.83 10.05 7.01
CA PHE A 6 -1.64 10.14 5.57
C PHE A 6 -0.64 11.25 5.23
N SER A 7 0.17 11.01 4.20
CA SER A 7 0.94 12.08 3.59
C SER A 7 0.04 12.98 2.74
N PRO A 8 0.39 14.26 2.54
CA PRO A 8 -0.36 15.14 1.64
C PRO A 8 -0.44 14.60 0.21
N ARG A 9 0.51 13.76 -0.19
CA ARG A 9 0.49 13.06 -1.48
C ARG A 9 -0.61 12.00 -1.50
N PHE A 10 -0.62 11.12 -0.50
CA PHE A 10 -1.61 10.05 -0.41
C PHE A 10 -3.03 10.60 -0.32
N GLU A 11 -3.22 11.68 0.45
CA GLU A 11 -4.51 12.37 0.56
C GLU A 11 -5.04 12.80 -0.82
N LYS A 12 -4.22 13.50 -1.60
CA LYS A 12 -4.58 13.94 -2.96
C LYS A 12 -4.85 12.76 -3.90
N GLU A 13 -4.06 11.69 -3.80
CA GLU A 13 -4.25 10.50 -4.63
C GLU A 13 -5.60 9.85 -4.33
N VAL A 14 -5.96 9.66 -3.07
CA VAL A 14 -7.25 9.09 -2.64
C VAL A 14 -8.43 9.99 -3.04
N GLU A 15 -8.32 11.30 -2.81
CA GLU A 15 -9.37 12.27 -3.17
C GLU A 15 -9.59 12.32 -4.69
N SER A 16 -8.52 12.23 -5.49
CA SER A 16 -8.61 12.23 -6.95
C SER A 16 -9.37 11.03 -7.52
N LEU A 17 -9.45 9.94 -6.73
CA LEU A 17 -10.22 8.73 -7.04
C LEU A 17 -11.68 8.82 -6.55
N GLY A 18 -12.07 9.94 -5.93
CA GLY A 18 -13.43 10.16 -5.42
C GLY A 18 -13.73 9.42 -4.12
N HIS A 19 -12.71 9.00 -3.37
CA HIS A 19 -12.87 8.31 -2.09
C HIS A 19 -12.82 9.29 -0.91
N SER A 20 -13.61 9.00 0.13
CA SER A 20 -13.54 9.71 1.40
C SER A 20 -12.31 9.24 2.20
N LEU A 21 -11.46 10.17 2.61
CA LEU A 21 -10.28 9.87 3.44
C LEU A 21 -10.66 9.22 4.77
N ASP A 22 -11.74 9.66 5.42
CA ASP A 22 -12.23 9.06 6.67
C ASP A 22 -12.65 7.61 6.48
N ALA A 23 -13.37 7.31 5.39
CA ALA A 23 -13.77 5.95 5.07
C ALA A 23 -12.54 5.05 4.78
N VAL A 24 -11.58 5.58 4.01
CA VAL A 24 -10.32 4.89 3.73
C VAL A 24 -9.55 4.62 5.02
N LYS A 25 -9.50 5.58 5.95
CA LYS A 25 -8.84 5.42 7.24
C LYS A 25 -9.41 4.25 8.04
N VAL A 26 -10.74 4.21 8.22
CA VAL A 26 -11.42 3.13 8.94
C VAL A 26 -11.16 1.77 8.29
N HIS A 27 -11.22 1.70 6.96
CA HIS A 27 -10.92 0.46 6.25
C HIS A 27 -9.46 0.01 6.45
N LEU A 28 -8.49 0.93 6.44
CA LEU A 28 -7.09 0.60 6.66
C LEU A 28 -6.84 0.09 8.09
N GLU A 29 -7.46 0.71 9.10
CA GLU A 29 -7.41 0.26 10.49
C GLU A 29 -7.93 -1.18 10.62
N LEU A 30 -9.15 -1.44 10.12
CA LEU A 30 -9.76 -2.77 10.12
C LEU A 30 -8.92 -3.81 9.39
N HIS A 31 -8.36 -3.44 8.24
CA HIS A 31 -7.55 -4.35 7.43
C HIS A 31 -6.25 -4.73 8.13
N LEU A 32 -5.51 -3.74 8.66
CA LEU A 32 -4.24 -3.99 9.34
C LEU A 32 -4.42 -4.78 10.64
N ASP A 33 -5.51 -4.53 11.39
CA ASP A 33 -5.86 -5.29 12.59
C ASP A 33 -6.25 -6.76 12.28
N ALA A 34 -6.77 -7.05 11.08
CA ALA A 34 -7.13 -8.40 10.65
C ALA A 34 -5.95 -9.23 10.10
N ILE A 35 -4.76 -8.65 9.95
CA ILE A 35 -3.61 -9.39 9.45
C ILE A 35 -3.24 -10.50 10.44
N GLY A 36 -3.25 -11.75 9.95
CA GLY A 36 -2.91 -12.92 10.75
C GLY A 36 -4.09 -13.58 11.45
N THR A 37 -5.28 -12.97 11.45
CA THR A 37 -6.50 -13.56 12.04
C THR A 37 -7.23 -14.50 11.08
N GLY A 38 -6.99 -14.36 9.77
CA GLY A 38 -7.71 -15.07 8.71
C GLY A 38 -8.95 -14.35 8.21
N GLU A 39 -9.34 -13.24 8.85
CA GLU A 39 -10.44 -12.39 8.42
C GLU A 39 -10.06 -11.53 7.20
N MET A 40 -11.08 -11.11 6.43
CA MET A 40 -10.93 -10.24 5.26
C MET A 40 -11.98 -9.12 5.30
N PRO A 41 -11.94 -8.24 6.32
CA PRO A 41 -13.03 -7.31 6.61
C PRO A 41 -13.25 -6.27 5.51
N VAL A 42 -12.22 -5.97 4.72
CA VAL A 42 -12.28 -4.99 3.63
C VAL A 42 -12.18 -5.70 2.27
N PRO A 43 -13.25 -5.70 1.45
CA PRO A 43 -13.28 -6.49 0.21
C PRO A 43 -12.24 -6.09 -0.85
N TYR A 44 -11.88 -4.81 -0.90
CA TYR A 44 -10.99 -4.25 -1.92
C TYR A 44 -9.52 -4.19 -1.47
N LEU A 45 -9.21 -4.57 -0.23
CA LEU A 45 -7.84 -4.68 0.27
C LEU A 45 -7.41 -6.14 0.32
N GLY A 46 -6.14 -6.35 -0.01
CA GLY A 46 -5.56 -7.67 -0.23
C GLY A 46 -4.31 -7.91 0.60
N LYS A 47 -3.38 -8.68 0.03
CA LYS A 47 -2.13 -9.03 0.68
C LYS A 47 -1.41 -7.77 1.16
N THR A 48 -0.87 -7.85 2.37
CA THR A 48 0.03 -6.84 2.94
C THR A 48 1.41 -7.48 3.13
N ASP A 49 2.45 -6.83 2.63
CA ASP A 49 3.82 -7.29 2.75
C ASP A 49 4.84 -6.15 2.58
N ALA A 50 6.03 -6.34 3.14
CA ALA A 50 7.13 -5.40 2.97
C ALA A 50 7.64 -5.37 1.52
N PHE A 51 8.25 -4.27 1.12
CA PHE A 51 9.16 -4.28 -0.02
C PHE A 51 10.48 -4.93 0.39
N HIS A 52 11.08 -5.69 -0.52
CA HIS A 52 12.37 -6.37 -0.28
C HIS A 52 13.49 -5.86 -1.19
N PHE A 53 13.17 -4.92 -2.07
CA PHE A 53 14.07 -4.32 -3.03
C PHE A 53 13.41 -3.07 -3.62
N PRO A 54 14.19 -2.03 -3.98
CA PRO A 54 15.63 -1.84 -3.77
C PRO A 54 15.99 -1.52 -2.31
N GLN A 55 17.28 -1.56 -1.96
CA GLN A 55 17.74 -1.41 -0.58
C GLN A 55 17.23 -0.12 0.09
N ALA A 56 17.25 1.03 -0.60
CA ALA A 56 16.73 2.29 -0.06
C ALA A 56 15.23 2.23 0.36
N VAL A 57 14.43 1.40 -0.32
CA VAL A 57 13.01 1.18 0.00
C VAL A 57 12.87 0.27 1.22
N VAL A 58 13.79 -0.71 1.36
CA VAL A 58 13.88 -1.57 2.54
C VAL A 58 14.33 -0.77 3.76
N ASP A 59 15.34 0.08 3.60
CA ASP A 59 15.89 0.92 4.66
C ASP A 59 14.84 1.92 5.18
N ALA A 60 13.96 2.43 4.30
CA ALA A 60 12.83 3.28 4.67
C ALA A 60 11.62 2.51 5.27
N ASP A 61 11.76 1.20 5.47
CA ASP A 61 10.73 0.28 5.97
C ASP A 61 9.39 0.39 5.22
N LEU A 62 9.46 0.53 3.89
CA LEU A 62 8.26 0.63 3.08
C LEU A 62 7.55 -0.74 2.99
N SER A 63 6.25 -0.70 3.23
CA SER A 63 5.31 -1.80 3.07
C SER A 63 4.21 -1.44 2.08
N LYS A 64 3.53 -2.46 1.56
CA LYS A 64 2.45 -2.29 0.59
C LYS A 64 1.22 -3.10 0.96
N ILE A 65 0.07 -2.59 0.55
CA ILE A 65 -1.22 -3.29 0.55
C ILE A 65 -1.72 -3.36 -0.88
N HIS A 66 -2.01 -4.56 -1.35
CA HIS A 66 -2.64 -4.76 -2.65
C HIS A 66 -4.09 -4.23 -2.65
N VAL A 67 -4.51 -3.62 -3.76
CA VAL A 67 -5.86 -3.04 -3.95
C VAL A 67 -6.56 -3.68 -5.13
N PHE A 68 -7.85 -4.00 -4.98
CA PHE A 68 -8.69 -4.38 -6.10
C PHE A 68 -9.02 -3.15 -6.96
N ASP A 69 -8.24 -2.95 -8.02
CA ASP A 69 -8.38 -1.82 -8.94
C ASP A 69 -8.63 -2.33 -10.38
N PRO A 70 -9.89 -2.46 -10.81
CA PRO A 70 -10.23 -2.98 -12.13
C PRO A 70 -9.84 -2.03 -13.28
N THR A 71 -9.41 -0.80 -12.98
CA THR A 71 -8.96 0.17 -13.99
C THR A 71 -7.49 0.01 -14.33
N CYS A 72 -6.72 -0.69 -13.48
CA CYS A 72 -5.31 -0.99 -13.74
C CYS A 72 -5.19 -1.97 -14.92
N THR A 73 -4.53 -1.52 -16.00
CA THR A 73 -4.40 -2.30 -17.25
C THR A 73 -3.69 -3.64 -17.09
N ASN A 74 -2.87 -3.76 -16.04
CA ASN A 74 -2.14 -4.98 -15.71
C ASN A 74 -2.90 -5.91 -14.77
N PHE A 75 -4.04 -5.48 -14.21
CA PHE A 75 -4.89 -6.32 -13.36
C PHE A 75 -5.95 -7.00 -14.20
N THR A 76 -5.56 -8.11 -14.82
CA THR A 76 -6.37 -8.80 -15.84
C THR A 76 -7.66 -9.36 -15.25
N LYS A 77 -8.58 -9.75 -16.12
CA LYS A 77 -9.83 -10.41 -15.70
C LYS A 77 -9.56 -11.70 -14.89
N ALA A 78 -8.53 -12.47 -15.26
CA ALA A 78 -8.14 -13.68 -14.54
C ALA A 78 -7.61 -13.35 -13.13
N ASP A 79 -6.86 -12.26 -12.97
CA ASP A 79 -6.38 -11.81 -11.66
C ASP A 79 -7.55 -11.33 -10.79
N GLN A 80 -8.51 -10.61 -11.38
CA GLN A 80 -9.72 -10.17 -10.71
C GLN A 80 -10.58 -11.34 -10.22
N ASP A 81 -10.69 -12.41 -11.01
CA ASP A 81 -11.46 -13.61 -10.64
C ASP A 81 -10.70 -14.43 -9.58
N SER A 82 -9.36 -14.46 -9.63
CA SER A 82 -8.51 -15.04 -8.59
C SER A 82 -8.64 -14.28 -7.26
N TRP A 83 -8.68 -12.94 -7.29
CA TRP A 83 -8.94 -12.11 -6.11
C TRP A 83 -10.28 -12.44 -5.46
N LYS A 84 -11.34 -12.53 -6.27
CA LYS A 84 -12.71 -12.80 -5.78
C LYS A 84 -12.88 -14.20 -5.19
N SER A 85 -12.11 -15.17 -5.67
CA SER A 85 -12.11 -16.55 -5.18
C SER A 85 -11.14 -16.77 -4.01
N ALA A 86 -10.31 -15.79 -3.67
CA ALA A 86 -9.38 -15.89 -2.56
C ALA A 86 -10.11 -16.08 -1.22
N THR A 87 -9.67 -17.07 -0.45
CA THR A 87 -10.21 -17.40 0.87
C THR A 87 -9.47 -16.72 2.02
N ASN A 88 -8.40 -15.99 1.72
CA ASN A 88 -7.60 -15.24 2.68
C ASN A 88 -6.86 -14.08 2.00
N LEU A 89 -6.35 -13.14 2.81
CA LEU A 89 -5.64 -11.95 2.33
C LEU A 89 -4.42 -12.28 1.46
N ARG A 90 -3.69 -13.38 1.72
CA ARG A 90 -2.49 -13.73 0.95
C ARG A 90 -2.79 -14.08 -0.51
N GLY A 91 -4.00 -14.54 -0.80
CA GLY A 91 -4.46 -14.84 -2.17
C GLY A 91 -4.97 -13.61 -2.94
N ARG A 92 -5.10 -12.45 -2.29
CA ARG A 92 -5.54 -11.21 -2.92
C ARG A 92 -4.35 -10.37 -3.38
N THR A 93 -3.88 -10.64 -4.58
CA THR A 93 -2.79 -9.88 -5.22
C THR A 93 -3.32 -9.13 -6.44
N SER A 94 -2.76 -7.96 -6.70
CA SER A 94 -3.11 -7.07 -7.82
C SER A 94 -1.89 -6.25 -8.24
N ASP A 95 -2.07 -5.35 -9.22
CA ASP A 95 -1.01 -4.44 -9.68
C ASP A 95 -1.21 -2.98 -9.24
N THR A 96 -2.00 -2.76 -8.18
CA THR A 96 -2.18 -1.45 -7.54
C THR A 96 -1.88 -1.57 -6.05
N TYR A 97 -0.97 -0.74 -5.53
CA TYR A 97 -0.49 -0.76 -4.15
C TYR A 97 -0.80 0.54 -3.44
N LEU A 98 -1.29 0.45 -2.20
CA LEU A 98 -1.14 1.52 -1.19
C LEU A 98 0.20 1.30 -0.50
N VAL A 99 1.02 2.33 -0.38
CA VAL A 99 2.36 2.25 0.21
C VAL A 99 2.37 3.01 1.52
N TYR A 100 2.96 2.40 2.55
CA TYR A 100 3.07 2.98 3.88
C TYR A 100 4.40 2.61 4.53
N THR A 101 4.78 3.37 5.56
CA THR A 101 5.85 3.03 6.51
C THR A 101 5.25 2.97 7.92
N LYS A 102 5.94 2.32 8.85
CA LYS A 102 5.57 2.34 10.27
C LYS A 102 6.37 3.41 11.01
N ASP A 103 5.80 3.94 12.08
CA ASP A 103 6.54 4.76 13.05
C ASP A 103 7.56 3.88 13.78
N TYR A 104 8.83 4.28 13.75
CA TYR A 104 9.93 3.56 14.42
C TYR A 104 9.77 3.48 15.94
N PHE A 105 9.02 4.40 16.54
CA PHE A 105 8.72 4.41 17.98
C PHE A 105 7.36 3.79 18.31
N ASN A 106 6.52 3.51 17.30
CA ASN A 106 5.21 2.90 17.47
C ASN A 106 4.81 2.09 16.22
N GLU A 107 5.10 0.79 16.21
CA GLU A 107 4.82 -0.07 15.05
C GLU A 107 3.32 -0.18 14.68
N HIS A 108 2.42 0.21 15.59
CA HIS A 108 0.98 0.27 15.32
C HIS A 108 0.56 1.56 14.62
N HIS A 109 1.41 2.57 14.56
CA HIS A 109 1.17 3.77 13.77
C HIS A 109 1.71 3.57 12.35
N CYS A 110 0.79 3.45 11.39
CA CYS A 110 1.09 3.30 9.98
C CYS A 110 0.84 4.62 9.25
N TYR A 111 1.86 5.09 8.52
CA TYR A 111 1.83 6.31 7.75
C TYR A 111 1.83 6.01 6.25
N PHE A 112 0.71 6.29 5.57
CA PHE A 112 0.59 6.03 4.14
C PHE A 112 1.20 7.18 3.33
N VAL A 113 2.16 6.84 2.49
CA VAL A 113 3.01 7.79 1.78
C VAL A 113 2.59 7.99 0.32
N GLY A 114 1.89 7.04 -0.28
CA GLY A 114 1.37 7.17 -1.64
C GLY A 114 0.80 5.88 -2.23
N MET A 115 0.43 5.94 -3.50
CA MET A 115 -0.11 4.83 -4.29
C MET A 115 0.78 4.54 -5.51
N ILE A 116 0.84 3.26 -5.90
CA ILE A 116 1.54 2.81 -7.11
C ILE A 116 0.59 2.00 -7.97
N SER A 117 0.35 2.45 -9.20
CA SER A 117 -0.40 1.71 -10.24
C SER A 117 0.05 2.14 -11.64
N PRO A 118 0.39 1.24 -12.58
CA PRO A 118 0.60 -0.20 -12.40
C PRO A 118 1.93 -0.50 -11.70
N ALA A 119 1.92 -1.32 -10.66
CA ALA A 119 3.05 -1.48 -9.76
C ALA A 119 4.24 -2.27 -10.32
N HIS A 120 4.02 -3.36 -11.06
CA HIS A 120 5.10 -4.15 -11.67
C HIS A 120 5.92 -3.33 -12.67
N THR A 121 5.28 -2.37 -13.35
CA THR A 121 6.00 -1.44 -14.24
C THR A 121 6.78 -0.39 -13.46
N LYS A 122 6.14 0.22 -12.44
CA LYS A 122 6.72 1.34 -11.69
C LYS A 122 7.81 0.91 -10.72
N CYS A 123 7.66 -0.26 -10.11
CA CYS A 123 8.63 -0.86 -9.19
C CYS A 123 9.82 -1.52 -9.90
N ASP A 124 9.78 -1.69 -11.23
CA ASP A 124 10.94 -2.16 -12.00
C ASP A 124 11.99 -1.04 -12.10
N VAL A 125 12.87 -0.98 -11.09
CA VAL A 125 13.90 0.08 -10.98
C VAL A 125 14.88 0.09 -12.13
N ARG A 126 15.04 -1.03 -12.86
CA ARG A 126 15.90 -1.08 -14.06
C ARG A 126 15.33 -0.21 -15.18
N LYS A 127 14.01 0.00 -15.18
CA LYS A 127 13.28 0.84 -16.14
C LYS A 127 12.92 2.21 -15.55
N SER A 128 12.52 2.25 -14.28
CA SER A 128 12.01 3.47 -13.66
C SER A 128 13.07 4.32 -12.96
N GLY A 129 14.28 3.80 -12.73
CA GLY A 129 15.40 4.56 -12.16
C GLY A 129 15.08 5.22 -10.82
N MET A 130 14.34 4.55 -9.93
CA MET A 130 13.84 5.07 -8.64
C MET A 130 12.83 6.22 -8.71
N SER A 131 12.42 6.70 -9.89
CA SER A 131 11.50 7.85 -10.01
C SER A 131 10.21 7.72 -9.21
N TRP A 132 9.69 6.49 -9.06
CA TRP A 132 8.48 6.22 -8.27
C TRP A 132 8.77 6.03 -6.79
N PHE A 133 9.89 5.41 -6.43
CA PHE A 133 10.23 5.12 -5.03
C PHE A 133 10.85 6.32 -4.32
N GLY A 134 11.65 7.15 -5.00
CA GLY A 134 12.37 8.27 -4.39
C GLY A 134 11.46 9.16 -3.54
N PRO A 135 10.38 9.73 -4.10
CA PRO A 135 9.48 10.57 -3.33
C PRO A 135 8.74 9.83 -2.20
N LEU A 136 8.55 8.50 -2.29
CA LEU A 136 7.92 7.71 -1.22
C LEU A 136 8.89 7.44 -0.07
N VAL A 137 10.16 7.18 -0.41
CA VAL A 137 11.26 7.02 0.53
C VAL A 137 11.52 8.34 1.28
N ASP A 138 11.59 9.46 0.56
CA ASP A 138 11.80 10.78 1.16
C ASP A 138 10.69 11.12 2.18
N GLU A 139 9.44 10.84 1.84
CA GLU A 139 8.30 11.11 2.72
C GLU A 139 8.30 10.18 3.96
N ALA A 140 8.66 8.90 3.78
CA ALA A 140 8.79 7.95 4.90
C ALA A 140 9.94 8.33 5.85
N ASN A 141 11.10 8.70 5.30
CA ASN A 141 12.25 9.15 6.08
C ASN A 141 11.93 10.42 6.86
N LYS A 142 11.28 11.39 6.20
CA LYS A 142 10.83 12.62 6.85
C LYS A 142 9.87 12.34 8.01
N PHE A 143 8.91 11.43 7.82
CA PHE A 143 8.00 11.01 8.89
C PHE A 143 8.75 10.40 10.08
N ASN A 144 9.74 9.55 9.81
CA ASN A 144 10.58 8.90 10.83
C ASN A 144 11.77 9.77 11.33
N GLY A 145 11.85 11.04 10.93
CA GLY A 145 12.88 11.97 11.39
C GLY A 145 14.31 11.68 10.89
N ILE A 146 14.44 10.95 9.78
CA ILE A 146 15.72 10.61 9.14
C ILE A 146 16.05 11.70 8.11
N GLN A 147 17.27 12.24 8.19
CA GLN A 147 17.81 13.25 7.27
C GLN A 147 18.76 12.64 6.25
#